data_AF-A0A9D5IJN9-F1
#
_entry.id   AF-A0A9D5IJN9-F1
#
_cell.length_a   1.000
_cell.length_b   1.000
_cell.length_c   1.000
_cell.angle_alpha   90.00
_cell.angle_beta   90.00
_cell.angle_gamma   90.00
#
_symmetry.space_group_name_H-M   'P 1'
#
loop_
_entity.id
_entity.type
_entity.pdbx_description
1 polymer ?
#
loop_
_entity_poly.entity_id
_entity_poly.type
_entity_poly.pdbx_seq_one_letter_code
_entity_poly.pdbx_strand_id
1 'polypeptide(L)'
;MLQVAASGTALMAASAAQAQAAMVNEKDAQAAALGYVADSTKVDAKKFPKHAATQLCSNCQVYSGKPADPAGPCAIFPGKLVAGKGWCSAYVKKAG
;
A
#
# COMPACT_ATOMS: atom_id res chain seq x y z
N MET A 1 28.16 -55.52 8.54
CA MET A 1 27.55 -55.27 7.22
C MET A 1 26.85 -53.91 7.29
N LEU A 2 27.32 -52.96 6.47
CA LEU A 2 26.78 -51.64 6.06
C LEU A 2 25.34 -51.31 6.53
N GLN A 3 25.14 -50.32 7.42
CA GLN A 3 24.77 -48.91 7.12
C GLN A 3 23.63 -48.73 6.10
N VAL A 4 22.46 -48.25 6.55
CA VAL A 4 21.90 -46.92 6.18
C VAL A 4 21.05 -46.40 7.35
N ALA A 5 21.36 -45.17 7.76
CA ALA A 5 20.80 -44.46 8.88
C ALA A 5 19.68 -43.49 8.46
N ALA A 6 19.02 -42.96 9.48
CA ALA A 6 18.34 -41.66 9.53
C ALA A 6 16.91 -41.57 8.95
N SER A 7 15.96 -41.71 9.89
CA SER A 7 15.09 -40.61 10.33
C SER A 7 14.33 -39.86 9.24
N GLY A 8 13.01 -40.05 9.25
CA GLY A 8 12.07 -39.27 8.46
C GLY A 8 12.23 -37.77 8.69
N THR A 9 12.37 -37.04 7.59
CA THR A 9 12.09 -35.61 7.52
C THR A 9 10.85 -35.44 6.68
N ALA A 10 9.74 -35.23 7.37
CA ALA A 10 8.51 -34.75 6.79
C ALA A 10 8.79 -33.49 5.97
N LEU A 11 8.23 -33.48 4.77
CA LEU A 11 8.12 -32.36 3.85
C LEU A 11 7.71 -31.09 4.60
N MET A 12 8.64 -30.17 4.83
CA MET A 12 8.30 -28.78 5.14
C MET A 12 8.87 -27.90 4.03
N ALA A 13 8.22 -27.98 2.87
CA ALA A 13 8.16 -26.85 1.96
C ALA A 13 7.33 -25.77 2.66
N ALA A 14 7.97 -24.98 3.52
CA ALA A 14 7.43 -23.72 3.96
C ALA A 14 7.32 -22.85 2.71
N SER A 15 6.16 -22.88 2.08
CA SER A 15 5.72 -21.80 1.22
C SER A 15 5.68 -20.58 2.13
N ALA A 16 6.73 -19.77 2.08
CA ALA A 16 6.65 -18.39 2.49
C ALA A 16 5.63 -17.74 1.55
N ALA A 17 4.35 -17.90 1.88
CA ALA A 17 3.30 -17.03 1.39
C ALA A 17 3.66 -15.66 1.96
N GLN A 18 4.49 -14.92 1.24
CA GLN A 18 4.66 -13.50 1.44
C GLN A 18 3.29 -12.90 1.18
N ALA A 19 2.47 -12.79 2.22
CA ALA A 19 1.15 -12.22 2.13
C ALA A 19 1.30 -10.83 1.52
N GLN A 20 0.95 -10.68 0.24
CA GLN A 20 0.93 -9.38 -0.40
C GLN A 20 -0.01 -8.51 0.41
N ALA A 21 0.51 -7.43 1.00
CA ALA A 21 -0.30 -6.52 1.81
C ALA A 21 -1.50 -6.05 0.98
N ALA A 22 -2.70 -6.11 1.57
CA ALA A 22 -3.93 -5.77 0.88
C ALA A 22 -3.96 -4.29 0.48
N MET A 23 -4.57 -3.97 -0.66
CA MET A 23 -4.82 -2.59 -1.04
C MET A 23 -5.86 -1.95 -0.11
N VAL A 24 -5.72 -0.65 0.16
CA VAL A 24 -6.77 0.14 0.79
C VAL A 24 -8.01 0.12 -0.09
N ASN A 25 -9.15 -0.21 0.50
CA ASN A 25 -10.45 -0.10 -0.16
C ASN A 25 -11.01 1.28 0.13
N GLU A 26 -11.46 2.01 -0.89
CA GLU A 26 -12.05 3.36 -0.75
C GLU A 26 -13.29 3.37 0.17
N LYS A 27 -13.94 2.21 0.36
CA LYS A 27 -15.08 2.02 1.25
C LYS A 27 -14.71 1.71 2.70
N ASP A 28 -13.43 1.49 3.01
CA ASP A 28 -12.98 1.35 4.39
C ASP A 28 -13.29 2.64 5.15
N ALA A 29 -13.73 2.56 6.42
CA ALA A 29 -14.16 3.73 7.18
C ALA A 29 -13.12 4.85 7.22
N GLN A 30 -11.84 4.50 7.42
CA GLN A 30 -10.75 5.48 7.43
C GLN A 30 -10.48 6.07 6.03
N ALA A 31 -10.56 5.24 4.98
CA ALA A 31 -10.37 5.69 3.60
C ALA A 31 -11.46 6.67 3.20
N ALA A 32 -12.72 6.36 3.50
CA ALA A 32 -13.86 7.23 3.26
C ALA A 32 -13.76 8.55 4.04
N ALA A 33 -13.33 8.50 5.32
CA ALA A 33 -13.15 9.70 6.15
C ALA A 33 -12.07 10.65 5.59
N LEU A 34 -11.02 10.10 5.00
CA LEU A 34 -9.93 10.87 4.39
C LEU A 34 -10.15 11.15 2.89
N GLY A 35 -11.25 10.69 2.31
CA GLY A 35 -11.51 10.80 0.87
C GLY A 35 -10.42 10.13 0.02
N TYR A 36 -9.89 9.00 0.47
CA TYR A 36 -8.92 8.24 -0.31
C TYR A 36 -9.54 7.75 -1.61
N VAL A 37 -8.84 7.99 -2.72
CA VAL A 37 -9.10 7.40 -4.03
C VAL A 37 -7.82 6.77 -4.56
N ALA A 38 -7.94 5.66 -5.27
CA ALA A 38 -6.80 4.99 -5.91
C ALA A 38 -6.25 5.75 -7.13
N ASP A 39 -6.99 6.74 -7.62
CA ASP A 39 -6.64 7.58 -8.75
C ASP A 39 -6.94 9.05 -8.41
N SER A 40 -5.89 9.86 -8.26
CA SER A 40 -5.96 11.28 -7.92
C SER A 40 -6.82 12.09 -8.89
N THR A 41 -7.00 11.64 -10.14
CA THR A 41 -7.89 12.33 -11.10
C THR A 41 -9.38 12.16 -10.79
N LYS A 42 -9.73 11.25 -9.87
CA LYS A 42 -11.11 10.93 -9.48
C LYS A 42 -11.50 11.54 -8.13
N VAL A 43 -10.67 12.41 -7.56
CA VAL A 43 -10.99 13.13 -6.32
C VAL A 43 -12.26 13.97 -6.52
N ASP A 44 -13.15 13.92 -5.53
CA ASP A 44 -14.34 14.78 -5.49
C ASP A 44 -13.91 16.25 -5.27
N ALA A 45 -13.85 17.01 -6.36
CA ALA A 45 -13.43 18.41 -6.35
C ALA A 45 -14.35 19.32 -5.52
N LYS A 46 -15.61 18.93 -5.29
CA LYS A 46 -16.52 19.69 -4.42
C LYS A 46 -16.15 19.54 -2.96
N LYS A 47 -15.72 18.34 -2.55
CA LYS A 47 -15.26 18.06 -1.18
C LYS A 47 -13.84 18.55 -0.93
N PHE A 48 -12.98 18.49 -1.94
CA PHE A 48 -11.56 18.82 -1.83
C PHE A 48 -11.14 19.89 -2.85
N PRO A 49 -11.61 21.13 -2.73
CA PRO A 49 -11.38 22.19 -3.73
C PRO A 49 -9.91 22.63 -3.87
N LYS A 50 -9.04 22.24 -2.92
CA LYS A 50 -7.59 22.52 -2.94
C LYS A 50 -6.75 21.37 -3.49
N HIS A 51 -7.39 20.26 -3.87
CA HIS A 51 -6.71 19.14 -4.52
C HIS A 51 -6.16 19.57 -5.88
N ALA A 52 -5.00 19.01 -6.23
CA ALA A 52 -4.47 19.08 -7.58
C ALA A 52 -4.11 17.65 -8.02
N ALA A 53 -4.38 17.28 -9.27
CA ALA A 53 -4.13 15.94 -9.80
C ALA A 53 -2.65 15.51 -9.75
N THR A 54 -1.72 16.47 -9.57
CA THR A 54 -0.29 16.22 -9.36
C THR A 54 0.05 15.79 -7.93
N GLN A 55 -0.90 15.89 -6.99
CA GLN A 55 -0.77 15.38 -5.63
C GLN A 55 -1.03 13.87 -5.67
N LEU A 56 0.01 13.07 -5.49
CA LEU A 56 -0.04 11.61 -5.62
C LEU A 56 0.55 10.97 -4.37
N CYS A 57 0.08 9.79 -3.99
CA CYS A 57 0.71 9.02 -2.92
C CYS A 57 2.21 8.85 -3.16
N SER A 58 2.65 8.57 -4.39
CA SER A 58 4.07 8.38 -4.73
C SER A 58 4.96 9.59 -4.39
N ASN A 59 4.40 10.81 -4.41
CA ASN A 59 5.09 12.05 -4.05
C ASN A 59 4.67 12.64 -2.68
N CYS A 60 3.96 11.85 -1.87
CA CYS A 60 3.52 12.21 -0.52
C CYS A 60 4.56 11.84 0.54
N GLN A 61 4.82 12.71 1.52
CA GLN A 61 5.84 12.57 2.57
C GLN A 61 5.73 11.26 3.36
N VAL A 62 4.50 10.79 3.58
CA VAL A 62 4.21 9.60 4.41
C VAL A 62 4.12 8.30 3.61
N TYR A 63 4.40 8.34 2.30
CA TYR A 63 4.48 7.17 1.44
C TYR A 63 5.91 6.62 1.41
N SER A 64 6.05 5.33 1.73
CA SER A 64 7.35 4.65 1.86
C SER A 64 7.63 3.62 0.76
N GLY A 65 6.81 3.55 -0.29
CA GLY A 65 7.13 2.79 -1.51
C GLY A 65 8.10 3.55 -2.43
N LYS A 66 8.62 2.91 -3.48
CA LYS A 66 9.43 3.61 -4.47
C LYS A 66 8.52 4.48 -5.35
N PRO A 67 9.00 5.62 -5.90
CA PRO A 67 8.18 6.49 -6.73
C PRO A 67 7.56 5.83 -7.98
N ALA A 68 8.26 4.83 -8.55
CA ALA A 68 7.81 4.09 -9.72
C ALA A 68 6.92 2.88 -9.37
N ASP A 69 6.78 2.52 -8.09
CA ASP A 69 5.95 1.39 -7.70
C ASP A 69 4.47 1.73 -7.89
N PRO A 70 3.66 0.81 -8.44
CA PRO A 70 2.23 1.05 -8.63
C PRO A 70 1.46 1.19 -7.32
N ALA A 71 1.99 0.63 -6.23
CA ALA A 71 1.45 0.72 -4.88
C ALA A 71 2.56 0.62 -3.84
N GLY A 72 2.29 1.12 -2.64
CA GLY A 72 3.26 1.08 -1.54
C GLY A 72 2.66 1.43 -0.19
N PRO A 73 3.42 1.23 0.89
CA PRO A 73 2.93 1.51 2.24
C PRO A 73 2.74 3.01 2.46
N CYS A 74 1.75 3.35 3.28
CA CYS A 74 1.47 4.71 3.72
C CYS A 74 1.27 4.68 5.23
N ALA A 75 1.95 5.56 5.98
CA ALA A 75 1.88 5.58 7.44
C ALA A 75 0.45 5.81 7.99
N ILE A 76 -0.43 6.41 7.18
CA ILE A 76 -1.83 6.62 7.53
C ILE A 76 -2.64 5.31 7.46
N PHE A 77 -2.28 4.37 6.57
CA PHE A 77 -3.00 3.11 6.35
C PHE A 77 -2.14 1.91 6.75
N PRO A 78 -1.94 1.67 8.06
CA PRO A 78 -1.06 0.61 8.54
C PRO A 78 -1.56 -0.77 8.08
N GLY A 79 -0.62 -1.61 7.62
CA GLY A 79 -0.92 -2.97 7.14
C GLY A 79 -1.56 -3.06 5.76
N LYS A 80 -1.80 -1.92 5.08
CA LYS A 80 -2.34 -1.87 3.73
C LYS A 80 -1.44 -1.07 2.78
N LEU A 81 -1.66 -1.24 1.49
CA LEU A 81 -0.99 -0.49 0.42
C LEU A 81 -1.93 0.54 -0.19
N VAL A 82 -1.41 1.72 -0.49
CA VAL A 82 -2.10 2.74 -1.29
C VAL A 82 -1.59 2.68 -2.73
N ALA A 83 -2.43 3.02 -3.70
CA ALA A 83 -1.99 3.17 -5.07
C ALA A 83 -1.03 4.36 -5.18
N GLY A 84 0.08 4.21 -5.90
CA GLY A 84 1.05 5.30 -6.11
C GLY A 84 0.42 6.52 -6.77
N LYS A 85 -0.58 6.31 -7.65
CA LYS A 85 -1.39 7.36 -8.29
C LYS A 85 -2.57 7.84 -7.45
N GLY A 86 -2.78 7.28 -6.26
CA GLY A 86 -3.88 7.64 -5.38
C GLY A 86 -3.66 8.97 -4.67
N TRP A 87 -4.66 9.37 -3.88
CA TRP A 87 -4.63 10.59 -3.07
C TRP A 87 -5.57 10.44 -1.87
N CYS A 88 -5.29 11.15 -0.78
CA CYS A 88 -6.25 11.39 0.32
C CYS A 88 -6.03 12.78 0.92
N SER A 89 -6.97 13.27 1.71
CA SER A 89 -6.93 14.62 2.29
C SER A 89 -5.75 14.89 3.23
N ALA A 90 -5.10 13.84 3.73
CA ALA A 90 -3.87 13.93 4.52
C ALA A 90 -2.59 14.07 3.66
N TYR A 91 -2.73 14.38 2.37
CA TYR A 91 -1.59 14.61 1.48
C TYR A 91 -0.65 15.69 2.02
N VAL A 92 0.62 15.35 2.11
CA VAL A 92 1.71 16.28 2.42
C VAL A 92 2.76 16.10 1.35
N LYS A 93 3.10 17.16 0.62
CA LYS A 93 4.14 17.14 -0.40
C LYS A 93 5.47 16.70 0.24
N LYS A 94 6.19 15.76 -0.39
CA LYS A 94 7.58 15.43 0.02
C LYS A 94 8.41 16.71 0.05
N ALA A 95 9.13 16.93 1.14
CA ALA A 95 10.19 17.94 1.16
C ALA A 95 11.26 17.52 0.14
N GLY A 96 11.66 18.47 -0.71
CA GLY A 96 12.76 18.29 -1.67
C GLY A 96 14.11 18.42 -1.00
#